data_AF-A0A520A8N1-F1
#
_entry.id   AF-A0A520A8N1-F1
#
_cell.length_a   1.000
_cell.length_b   1.000
_cell.length_c   1.000
_cell.angle_alpha   90.00
_cell.angle_beta   90.00
_cell.angle_gamma   90.00
#
_symmetry.space_group_name_H-M   'P 1'
#
loop_
_entity.id
_entity.type
_entity.pdbx_description
1 polymer ?
#
loop_
_entity_poly.entity_id
_entity_poly.type
_entity_poly.pdbx_seq_one_letter_code
_entity_poly.pdbx_strand_id
1 'polypeptide(L)'
;MKFIKNSTENNSRSDLELIAAYKKTGGLDVLGQVYNRYMSLVYGVCFNYFKEEEQSKDAVMQIFEELVVKLRIHEVQNFKSWLHV
;
A
#
# COMPACT_ATOMS: atom_id res chain seq x y z
N MET A 1 35.07 9.24 -5.57
CA MET A 1 33.64 8.96 -5.82
C MET A 1 32.92 9.01 -4.48
N LYS A 2 32.04 10.01 -4.28
CA LYS A 2 31.37 10.27 -3.00
C LYS A 2 30.05 9.50 -2.95
N PHE A 3 30.05 8.37 -2.26
CA PHE A 3 28.82 7.66 -1.88
C PHE A 3 28.54 7.94 -0.40
N ILE A 4 28.01 9.13 -0.12
CA ILE A 4 27.34 9.39 1.15
C ILE A 4 25.92 9.80 0.80
N LYS A 5 24.97 8.90 1.05
CA LYS A 5 23.63 9.26 1.52
C LYS A 5 23.10 8.13 2.39
N ASN A 6 23.38 8.32 3.68
CA ASN A 6 22.53 7.97 4.80
C ASN A 6 21.05 7.82 4.37
N SER A 7 20.47 6.63 4.55
CA SER A 7 19.01 6.44 4.62
C SER A 7 18.69 5.21 5.45
N THR A 8 19.26 5.17 6.65
CA THR A 8 18.76 4.37 7.79
C THR A 8 17.58 5.11 8.48
N GLU A 9 16.96 6.10 7.83
CA GLU A 9 15.85 6.94 8.36
C GLU A 9 14.57 6.91 7.50
N ASN A 10 14.37 5.91 6.64
CA ASN A 10 13.11 5.77 5.88
C ASN A 10 12.21 4.62 6.37
N ASN A 11 12.54 4.00 7.51
CA ASN A 11 11.68 3.00 8.15
C ASN A 11 10.83 3.59 9.30
N SER A 12 10.83 4.91 9.46
CA SER A 12 10.14 5.61 10.56
C SER A 12 8.90 6.38 10.10
N ARG A 13 8.61 6.43 8.79
CA ARG A 13 7.32 6.98 8.35
C ARG A 13 6.22 5.98 8.66
N SER A 14 5.33 6.39 9.55
CA SER A 14 4.13 5.62 9.85
C SER A 14 3.30 5.49 8.58
N ASP A 15 2.54 4.40 8.45
CA ASP A 15 1.67 4.20 7.29
C ASP A 15 0.74 5.41 7.07
N LEU A 16 0.34 6.04 8.17
CA LEU A 16 -0.43 7.29 8.20
C LEU A 16 0.26 8.46 7.48
N GLU A 17 1.57 8.64 7.69
CA GLU A 17 2.33 9.72 7.06
C GLU A 17 2.49 9.48 5.56
N LEU A 18 2.71 8.23 5.17
CA LEU A 18 2.79 7.85 3.76
C LEU A 18 1.44 8.07 3.07
N ILE A 19 0.33 7.70 3.72
CA ILE A 19 -1.02 7.96 3.19
C ILE A 19 -1.31 9.47 3.11
N ALA A 20 -0.96 10.24 4.13
CA ALA A 20 -1.12 11.69 4.11
C ALA A 20 -0.30 12.33 2.99
N ALA A 21 0.93 11.89 2.79
CA ALA A 21 1.78 12.31 1.69
C ALA A 21 1.18 11.91 0.33
N TYR A 22 0.65 10.70 0.21
CA TYR A 22 -0.07 10.24 -0.98
C TYR A 22 -1.29 11.09 -1.28
N LYS A 23 -2.13 11.42 -0.28
CA LYS A 23 -3.30 12.29 -0.49
C LYS A 23 -2.90 13.68 -0.97
N LYS A 24 -1.80 14.22 -0.43
CA LYS A 24 -1.30 15.56 -0.78
C LYS A 24 -0.63 15.62 -2.15
N THR A 25 0.12 14.59 -2.52
CA THR A 25 0.95 14.58 -3.75
C THR A 25 0.34 13.81 -4.90
N GLY A 26 -0.48 12.79 -4.63
CA GLY A 26 -0.92 11.81 -5.61
C GLY A 26 0.17 10.84 -6.07
N GLY A 27 1.32 10.81 -5.40
CA GLY A 27 2.46 9.99 -5.84
C GLY A 27 2.21 8.50 -5.65
N LEU A 28 2.01 7.78 -6.76
CA LEU A 28 1.80 6.32 -6.74
C LEU A 28 2.96 5.55 -6.09
N ASP A 29 4.18 6.10 -6.13
CA ASP A 29 5.34 5.53 -5.45
C ASP A 29 5.12 5.42 -3.93
N VAL A 30 4.56 6.47 -3.32
CA VAL A 30 4.27 6.52 -1.88
C VAL A 30 3.18 5.51 -1.51
N LEU A 31 2.14 5.42 -2.35
CA LEU A 31 1.09 4.43 -2.16
C LEU A 31 1.62 2.99 -2.30
N GLY A 32 2.46 2.75 -3.32
CA GLY A 32 3.10 1.48 -3.56
C GLY A 32 3.93 1.02 -2.37
N GLN A 33 4.64 1.94 -1.70
CA GLN A 33 5.41 1.62 -0.49
C GLN A 33 4.52 1.15 0.67
N VAL A 34 3.38 1.81 0.93
CA VAL A 34 2.41 1.36 1.94
C VAL A 34 1.83 0.03 1.52
N TYR A 35 1.32 -0.06 0.29
CA TYR A 35 0.67 -1.26 -0.21
C TYR A 35 1.59 -2.48 -0.16
N ASN A 36 2.87 -2.33 -0.51
CA ASN A 36 3.85 -3.42 -0.47
C ASN A 36 3.99 -4.01 0.95
N ARG A 37 3.94 -3.19 2.01
CA ARG A 37 3.95 -3.67 3.41
C ARG A 37 2.76 -4.59 3.72
N TYR A 38 1.62 -4.35 3.09
CA TYR A 38 0.39 -5.12 3.27
C TYR A 38 0.15 -6.13 2.14
N MET A 39 1.01 -6.19 1.12
CA MET A 39 0.84 -7.02 -0.06
C MET A 39 0.77 -8.49 0.31
N SER A 40 1.62 -8.96 1.23
CA SER A 40 1.58 -10.34 1.71
C SER A 40 0.24 -10.69 2.39
N LEU A 41 -0.37 -9.73 3.09
CA LEU A 41 -1.67 -9.91 3.73
C LEU A 41 -2.79 -9.94 2.70
N VAL A 42 -2.82 -8.96 1.78
CA VAL A 42 -3.82 -8.91 0.69
C VAL A 42 -3.74 -10.17 -0.16
N TYR A 43 -2.53 -10.55 -0.57
CA TYR A 43 -2.31 -11.76 -1.36
C TYR A 43 -2.75 -13.02 -0.62
N GLY A 44 -2.44 -13.14 0.69
CA GLY A 44 -2.91 -14.25 1.50
C GLY A 44 -4.43 -14.33 1.59
N VAL A 45 -5.12 -13.19 1.69
CA VAL A 45 -6.59 -13.12 1.66
C VAL A 45 -7.11 -13.53 0.28
N CYS A 46 -6.63 -12.93 -0.81
CA CYS A 46 -7.02 -13.28 -2.17
C CYS A 46 -6.80 -14.77 -2.45
N PHE A 47 -5.63 -15.31 -2.08
CA PHE A 47 -5.32 -16.72 -2.27
C PHE A 47 -6.22 -17.64 -1.44
N ASN A 48 -6.61 -17.23 -0.24
CA ASN A 48 -7.56 -18.01 0.57
C ASN A 48 -8.96 -18.06 -0.07
N TYR A 49 -9.39 -17.00 -0.76
CA TYR A 49 -10.68 -16.93 -1.45
C TYR A 49 -10.66 -17.62 -2.81
N PHE A 50 -9.71 -17.27 -3.68
CA PHE A 50 -9.64 -17.76 -5.06
C PHE A 50 -8.94 -19.12 -5.18
N LYS A 51 -7.99 -19.43 -4.30
CA LYS A 51 -7.13 -20.63 -4.34
C LYS A 51 -6.35 -20.82 -5.65
N GLU A 52 -6.23 -19.75 -6.42
CA GLU A 52 -5.53 -19.72 -7.70
C GLU A 52 -4.60 -18.50 -7.75
N GLU A 53 -3.36 -18.73 -8.16
CA GLU A 53 -2.32 -17.70 -8.16
C GLU A 53 -2.62 -16.56 -9.15
N GLU A 54 -3.10 -16.89 -10.34
CA GLU A 54 -3.41 -15.91 -11.41
C GLU A 54 -4.54 -14.99 -10.98
N GLN A 55 -5.68 -15.54 -10.57
CA GLN A 55 -6.79 -14.77 -10.00
C GLN A 55 -6.39 -13.96 -8.77
N SER A 56 -5.49 -14.49 -7.92
CA SER A 56 -5.02 -13.75 -6.76
C SER A 56 -4.19 -12.53 -7.16
N LYS A 57 -3.33 -12.65 -8.17
CA LYS A 57 -2.54 -11.52 -8.71
C LYS A 57 -3.44 -10.49 -9.37
N ASP A 58 -4.42 -10.92 -10.15
CA ASP A 58 -5.40 -10.01 -10.77
C ASP A 58 -6.20 -9.26 -9.70
N ALA A 59 -6.70 -9.97 -8.69
CA ALA A 59 -7.43 -9.37 -7.58
C ALA A 59 -6.56 -8.38 -6.78
N VAL A 60 -5.30 -8.70 -6.51
CA VAL A 60 -4.33 -7.79 -5.88
C VAL A 60 -4.20 -6.51 -6.70
N MET A 61 -4.07 -6.61 -8.03
CA MET A 61 -3.96 -5.45 -8.91
C MET A 61 -5.24 -4.60 -8.91
N GLN A 62 -6.42 -5.24 -8.96
CA GLN A 62 -7.70 -4.52 -8.86
C GLN A 62 -7.86 -3.81 -7.51
N ILE A 63 -7.47 -4.45 -6.41
CA ILE A 63 -7.48 -3.84 -5.07
C ILE A 63 -6.57 -2.62 -5.02
N PHE A 64 -5.40 -2.68 -5.65
CA PHE A 64 -4.49 -1.53 -5.73
C PHE A 64 -5.11 -0.36 -6.49
N GLU A 65 -5.73 -0.60 -7.65
CA GLU A 65 -6.42 0.43 -8.42
C GLU A 65 -7.60 1.05 -7.65
N GLU A 66 -8.41 0.23 -6.98
CA GLU A 66 -9.47 0.74 -6.10
C GLU A 66 -8.89 1.56 -4.95
N LEU A 67 -7.76 1.14 -4.38
CA LEU A 67 -7.07 1.87 -3.33
C LEU A 67 -6.70 3.28 -3.79
N VAL A 68 -6.10 3.41 -4.98
CA VAL A 68 -5.69 4.71 -5.55
C VAL A 68 -6.85 5.70 -5.53
N VAL A 69 -8.03 5.27 -5.93
CA VAL A 69 -9.22 6.12 -5.98
C VAL A 69 -9.78 6.35 -4.58
N LYS A 70 -10.00 5.28 -3.81
CA LYS A 70 -10.64 5.36 -2.50
C LYS A 70 -9.81 6.11 -1.47
N LEU A 71 -8.49 5.96 -1.45
CA LEU A 71 -7.61 6.69 -0.52
C LEU A 71 -7.58 8.19 -0.76
N ARG A 72 -7.84 8.65 -1.99
CA ARG A 72 -7.96 10.09 -2.26
C ARG A 72 -9.23 10.67 -1.65
N ILE A 73 -10.32 9.89 -1.66
CA ILE A 73 -11.64 10.32 -1.21
C ILE A 73 -11.77 10.12 0.31
N HIS A 74 -11.40 8.95 0.81
CA HIS A 74 -11.52 8.56 2.21
C HIS A 74 -10.33 9.04 3.04
N GLU A 75 -10.58 9.49 4.27
CA GLU A 75 -9.53 9.66 5.27
C GLU A 75 -9.23 8.32 5.94
N VAL A 76 -8.04 7.79 5.66
CA VAL A 76 -7.58 6.55 6.27
C VAL A 76 -6.71 6.89 7.49
N GLN A 77 -7.31 6.77 8.67
CA GLN A 77 -6.61 6.91 9.96
C GLN A 77 -5.95 5.61 10.44
N ASN A 78 -6.37 4.46 9.91
CA ASN A 78 -5.73 3.18 10.21
C ASN A 78 -5.83 2.28 8.98
N PHE A 79 -4.73 2.17 8.26
CA PHE A 79 -4.69 1.44 7.00
C PHE A 79 -5.01 -0.05 7.17
N LYS A 80 -4.48 -0.68 8.22
CA LYS A 80 -4.76 -2.08 8.53
C LYS A 80 -6.25 -2.33 8.73
N SER A 81 -6.93 -1.44 9.45
CA SER A 81 -8.38 -1.57 9.68
C SER A 81 -9.18 -1.31 8.41
N TRP A 82 -8.76 -0.33 7.61
CA TRP A 82 -9.40 0.02 6.35
C TRP A 82 -9.29 -1.09 5.29
N LEU A 83 -8.16 -1.80 5.27
CA LEU A 83 -7.91 -2.90 4.33
C LEU A 83 -8.60 -4.22 4.73
N HIS A 84 -9.02 -4.35 5.99
CA HIS A 84 -9.79 -5.48 6.51
C HIS A 84 -11.31 -5.25 6.46
N VAL A 85 -11.78 -4.06 6.06
CA VAL A 85 -13.18 -3.62 6.11
C VAL A 85 -13.92 -3.81 4.80
#